data_AF-A0A2S4L440-F1
#
_entry.id   AF-A0A2S4L440-F1
#
_cell.length_a   1.000
_cell.length_b   1.000
_cell.length_c   1.000
_cell.angle_alpha   90.00
_cell.angle_beta   90.00
_cell.angle_gamma   90.00
#
_symmetry.space_group_name_H-M   'P 1'
#
loop_
_entity.id
_entity.type
_entity.pdbx_description
1 polymer ?
#
loop_
_entity_poly.entity_id
_entity_poly.type
_entity_poly.pdbx_seq_one_letter_code
_entity_poly.pdbx_strand_id
1 'polypeptide(L)'
;MHTEELTEQMEKATRVPQRAGEGGAENSADATKPTLSPARNMTAGKTVDEVWAELNKSPLFMTELEENDDTAALQALSYEGSALENGADFKERGNECFKARGYVDAKEFYTKGILVLAAEERKRARGEATTSPEGEADSDDEIGRQRAMLEALYVNRAACHLGLENFRSCWLDGAAALRLNPRNVKACYRSARALLAVDRVAEADDVCARGLALDA
;
A
#
# COMPACT_ATOMS: atom_id res chain seq x y z
N MET A 1 -15.20 -56.44 -25.63
CA MET A 1 -15.03 -56.22 -27.08
C MET A 1 -15.71 -54.95 -27.61
N HIS A 2 -16.72 -54.35 -26.96
CA HIS A 2 -17.33 -53.09 -27.46
C HIS A 2 -16.85 -51.79 -26.79
N THR A 3 -16.08 -51.86 -25.70
CA THR A 3 -15.59 -50.66 -24.98
C THR A 3 -14.22 -50.19 -25.49
N GLU A 4 -13.45 -51.08 -26.11
CA GLU A 4 -12.12 -50.79 -26.69
C GLU A 4 -12.26 -50.15 -28.09
N GLU A 5 -13.26 -50.53 -28.87
CA GLU A 5 -13.57 -49.89 -30.17
C GLU A 5 -14.04 -48.44 -30.03
N LEU A 6 -14.77 -48.12 -28.94
CA LEU A 6 -15.23 -46.76 -28.65
C LEU A 6 -14.10 -45.82 -28.22
N THR A 7 -13.09 -46.35 -27.53
CA THR A 7 -11.91 -45.58 -27.10
C THR A 7 -10.97 -45.30 -28.27
N GLU A 8 -10.76 -46.27 -29.17
CA GLU A 8 -10.01 -46.06 -30.42
C GLU A 8 -10.69 -45.07 -31.36
N GLN A 9 -12.03 -45.06 -31.45
CA GLN A 9 -12.76 -44.11 -32.30
C GLN A 9 -12.70 -42.67 -31.77
N MET A 10 -12.70 -42.48 -30.45
CA MET A 10 -12.52 -41.16 -29.83
C MET A 10 -11.09 -40.64 -29.99
N GLU A 11 -10.09 -41.52 -29.91
CA GLU A 11 -8.67 -41.15 -30.09
C GLU A 11 -8.36 -40.75 -31.54
N LYS A 12 -9.00 -41.43 -32.51
CA LYS A 12 -8.90 -41.12 -33.95
C LYS A 12 -9.59 -39.80 -34.33
N ALA A 13 -10.65 -39.42 -33.60
CA ALA A 13 -11.36 -38.16 -33.80
C ALA A 13 -10.62 -36.93 -33.24
N THR A 14 -9.66 -37.13 -32.32
CA THR A 14 -8.97 -36.04 -31.60
C THR A 14 -7.60 -35.69 -32.21
N ARG A 15 -7.16 -36.40 -33.25
CA ARG A 15 -5.87 -36.16 -33.90
C ARG A 15 -5.98 -35.13 -35.02
N VAL A 16 -5.73 -33.87 -34.69
CA VAL A 16 -5.54 -32.79 -35.67
C VAL A 16 -4.29 -33.09 -36.52
N PRO A 17 -4.36 -32.99 -37.86
CA PRO A 17 -3.18 -33.20 -38.70
C PRO A 17 -2.18 -32.04 -38.51
N GLN A 18 -0.94 -32.38 -38.16
CA GLN A 18 0.20 -31.48 -38.30
C GLN A 18 0.41 -31.19 -39.79
N ARG A 19 0.17 -29.94 -40.21
CA ARG A 19 0.58 -29.47 -41.54
C ARG A 19 1.96 -28.85 -41.44
N ALA A 20 2.94 -29.57 -41.99
CA ALA A 20 4.24 -29.04 -42.39
C ALA A 20 4.06 -27.93 -43.43
N GLY A 21 4.98 -26.96 -43.43
CA GLY A 21 4.89 -25.73 -44.20
C GLY A 21 5.16 -25.84 -45.70
N GLU A 22 5.12 -24.65 -46.30
CA GLU A 22 5.54 -24.22 -47.64
C GLU A 22 4.46 -24.11 -48.74
N GLY A 23 4.48 -22.95 -49.42
CA GLY A 23 3.87 -22.73 -50.73
C GLY A 23 2.77 -21.67 -50.74
N GLY A 24 3.12 -20.45 -51.14
CA GLY A 24 2.20 -19.33 -51.29
C GLY A 24 1.09 -19.58 -52.30
N ALA A 25 -0.12 -19.16 -51.94
CA ALA A 25 -1.20 -18.85 -52.86
C ALA A 25 -2.09 -17.82 -52.15
N GLU A 26 -2.02 -16.58 -52.62
CA GLU A 26 -2.99 -15.54 -52.29
C GLU A 26 -4.39 -16.06 -52.63
N ASN A 27 -5.19 -16.33 -51.60
CA ASN A 27 -6.58 -16.74 -51.79
C ASN A 27 -7.48 -15.68 -51.16
N SER A 28 -8.25 -15.03 -52.02
CA SER A 28 -9.17 -13.91 -51.81
C SER A 28 -10.39 -14.22 -50.93
N ALA A 29 -10.24 -15.10 -49.94
CA ALA A 29 -11.31 -15.54 -49.04
C ALA A 29 -11.28 -14.87 -47.66
N ASP A 30 -10.44 -13.86 -47.46
CA ASP A 30 -10.29 -13.18 -46.16
C ASP A 30 -11.19 -11.93 -45.99
N ALA A 31 -11.91 -11.53 -47.05
CA ALA A 31 -12.70 -10.31 -47.09
C ALA A 31 -14.12 -10.42 -46.47
N THR A 32 -14.55 -11.60 -46.00
CA THR A 32 -15.93 -11.86 -45.54
C THR A 32 -16.07 -12.41 -44.12
N LYS A 33 -14.97 -12.55 -43.37
CA LYS A 33 -15.06 -12.87 -41.94
C LYS A 33 -15.29 -11.58 -41.15
N PRO A 34 -16.28 -11.51 -40.26
CA PRO A 34 -16.41 -10.37 -39.36
C PRO A 34 -15.09 -10.16 -38.64
N THR A 35 -14.56 -8.94 -38.70
CA THR A 35 -13.35 -8.58 -37.96
C THR A 35 -13.60 -8.89 -36.50
N LEU A 36 -12.74 -9.76 -35.94
CA LEU A 36 -12.79 -10.09 -34.52
C LEU A 36 -12.67 -8.80 -33.72
N SER A 37 -13.42 -8.72 -32.62
CA SER A 37 -13.39 -7.53 -31.76
C SER A 37 -11.93 -7.20 -31.39
N PRO A 38 -11.56 -5.92 -31.26
CA PRO A 38 -10.18 -5.52 -30.95
C PRO A 38 -9.58 -6.27 -29.75
N ALA A 39 -10.40 -6.66 -28.77
CA ALA A 39 -10.01 -7.47 -27.63
C ALA A 39 -9.59 -8.91 -27.98
N ARG A 40 -10.22 -9.56 -28.97
CA ARG A 40 -9.86 -10.91 -29.45
C ARG A 40 -8.59 -10.93 -30.33
N ASN A 41 -8.22 -9.79 -30.90
CA ASN A 41 -6.94 -9.66 -31.61
C ASN A 41 -5.73 -9.70 -30.66
N MET A 42 -5.89 -9.32 -29.38
CA MET A 42 -4.81 -9.35 -28.38
C MET A 42 -4.43 -10.77 -27.90
N THR A 43 -5.37 -11.72 -28.06
CA THR A 43 -5.18 -13.14 -27.72
C THR A 43 -4.95 -14.02 -28.95
N ALA A 44 -4.94 -13.43 -30.16
CA ALA A 44 -4.81 -14.17 -31.40
C ALA A 44 -3.41 -14.78 -31.51
N GLY A 45 -3.34 -16.12 -31.50
CA GLY A 45 -2.09 -16.88 -31.60
C GLY A 45 -1.49 -17.33 -30.26
N LYS A 46 -2.08 -16.98 -29.12
CA LYS A 46 -1.66 -17.44 -27.80
C LYS A 46 -2.36 -18.74 -27.41
N THR A 47 -1.65 -19.61 -26.72
CA THR A 47 -2.25 -20.82 -26.13
C THR A 47 -3.13 -20.46 -24.92
N VAL A 48 -4.04 -21.36 -24.53
CA VAL A 48 -4.92 -21.14 -23.37
C VAL A 48 -4.10 -20.90 -22.10
N ASP A 49 -2.98 -21.60 -21.96
CA ASP A 49 -2.08 -21.47 -20.81
C ASP A 49 -1.37 -20.11 -20.78
N GLU A 50 -0.97 -19.58 -21.94
CA GLU A 50 -0.38 -18.23 -22.07
C GLU A 50 -1.40 -17.14 -21.75
N VAL A 51 -2.65 -17.26 -22.22
CA VAL A 51 -3.72 -16.32 -21.90
C VAL A 51 -4.06 -16.35 -20.41
N TRP A 52 -4.06 -17.54 -19.80
CA TRP A 52 -4.30 -17.70 -18.37
C TRP A 52 -3.17 -17.10 -17.53
N ALA A 53 -1.91 -17.29 -17.95
CA ALA A 53 -0.75 -16.69 -17.29
C ALA A 53 -0.77 -15.15 -17.37
N GLU A 54 -1.11 -14.58 -18.53
CA GLU A 54 -1.27 -13.12 -18.68
C GLU A 54 -2.46 -12.59 -17.87
N LEU A 55 -3.56 -13.33 -17.81
CA LEU A 55 -4.72 -12.93 -17.01
C LEU A 55 -4.40 -12.96 -15.51
N ASN A 56 -3.70 -13.98 -15.02
CA ASN A 56 -3.22 -14.06 -13.64
C ASN A 56 -2.23 -12.95 -13.27
N LYS A 57 -1.57 -12.34 -14.26
CA LYS A 57 -0.72 -11.16 -14.03
C LYS A 57 -1.55 -9.90 -13.77
N SER A 58 -2.79 -9.86 -14.28
CA SER A 58 -3.69 -8.74 -14.01
C SER A 58 -4.17 -8.78 -12.55
N PRO A 59 -4.06 -7.67 -11.80
CA PRO A 59 -4.50 -7.61 -10.40
C PRO A 59 -5.98 -7.92 -10.18
N LEU A 60 -6.81 -7.81 -11.22
CA LEU A 60 -8.24 -8.14 -11.18
C LEU A 60 -8.51 -9.65 -11.16
N PHE A 61 -7.54 -10.45 -11.61
CA PHE A 61 -7.67 -11.90 -11.77
C PHE A 61 -6.52 -12.68 -11.12
N MET A 62 -5.53 -11.99 -10.55
CA MET A 62 -4.42 -12.63 -9.84
C MET A 62 -4.96 -13.43 -8.65
N THR A 63 -4.52 -14.68 -8.58
CA THR A 63 -4.86 -15.59 -7.48
C THR A 63 -3.88 -15.49 -6.32
N GLU A 64 -2.69 -14.93 -6.56
CA GLU A 64 -1.67 -14.62 -5.57
C GLU A 64 -1.14 -13.19 -5.78
N LEU A 65 -0.75 -12.52 -4.69
CA LEU A 65 -0.28 -11.13 -4.72
C LEU A 65 1.20 -11.12 -5.14
N GLU A 66 1.48 -10.92 -6.43
CA GLU A 66 2.84 -10.74 -6.94
C GLU A 66 3.17 -9.25 -7.13
N GLU A 67 4.38 -8.81 -6.76
CA GLU A 67 4.86 -7.47 -7.07
C GLU A 67 5.13 -7.37 -8.59
N ASN A 68 4.20 -6.76 -9.31
CA ASN A 68 4.31 -6.48 -10.74
C ASN A 68 3.93 -5.03 -11.08
N ASP A 69 4.25 -4.57 -12.29
CA ASP A 69 3.99 -3.19 -12.72
C ASP A 69 2.51 -2.77 -12.58
N ASP A 70 1.57 -3.70 -12.79
CA ASP A 70 0.13 -3.43 -12.70
C ASP A 70 -0.33 -3.28 -11.23
N THR A 71 0.19 -4.09 -10.32
CA THR A 71 -0.02 -3.95 -8.87
C THR A 71 0.61 -2.67 -8.33
N ALA A 72 1.78 -2.28 -8.84
CA ALA A 72 2.42 -1.02 -8.50
C ALA A 72 1.60 0.19 -8.99
N ALA A 73 1.03 0.11 -10.20
CA ALA A 73 0.13 1.14 -10.72
C ALA A 73 -1.15 1.27 -9.88
N LEU A 74 -1.75 0.17 -9.43
CA LEU A 74 -2.90 0.20 -8.50
C LEU A 74 -2.53 0.71 -7.11
N GLN A 75 -1.33 0.38 -6.64
CA GLN A 75 -0.83 0.87 -5.37
C GLN A 75 -0.54 2.39 -5.44
N ALA A 76 -0.10 2.89 -6.59
CA ALA A 76 -0.01 4.31 -6.87
C ALA A 76 -1.39 4.99 -6.91
N LEU A 77 -2.40 4.37 -7.54
CA LEU A 77 -3.79 4.85 -7.50
C LEU A 77 -4.37 4.85 -6.07
N SER A 78 -3.88 4.01 -5.18
CA SER A 78 -4.35 4.00 -3.78
C SER A 78 -3.89 5.23 -2.99
N TYR A 79 -2.95 6.01 -3.54
CA TYR A 79 -2.44 7.26 -2.96
C TYR A 79 -2.61 8.41 -3.97
N GLU A 80 -3.86 8.77 -4.27
CA GLU A 80 -4.18 9.95 -5.08
C GLU A 80 -3.87 11.22 -4.28
N GLY A 81 -2.76 11.89 -4.61
CA GLY A 81 -2.42 13.21 -4.08
C GLY A 81 -1.01 13.31 -3.52
N SER A 82 -0.68 14.49 -3.01
CA SER A 82 0.58 14.76 -2.33
C SER A 82 0.75 13.89 -1.07
N ALA A 83 1.98 13.75 -0.58
CA ALA A 83 2.23 13.03 0.67
C ALA A 83 1.47 13.64 1.86
N LEU A 84 1.29 14.97 1.85
CA LEU A 84 0.55 15.70 2.87
C LEU A 84 -0.96 15.39 2.83
N GLU A 85 -1.57 15.40 1.65
CA GLU A 85 -2.99 15.08 1.45
C GLU A 85 -3.28 13.66 1.87
N ASN A 86 -2.50 12.70 1.38
CA ASN A 86 -2.59 11.30 1.82
C ASN A 86 -2.50 11.18 3.34
N GLY A 87 -1.53 11.86 3.97
CA GLY A 87 -1.39 11.90 5.42
C GLY A 87 -2.61 12.49 6.15
N ALA A 88 -3.23 13.52 5.58
CA ALA A 88 -4.43 14.17 6.12
C ALA A 88 -5.65 13.23 6.05
N ASP A 89 -5.85 12.56 4.93
CA ASP A 89 -6.97 11.63 4.71
C ASP A 89 -6.91 10.44 5.66
N PHE A 90 -5.72 9.84 5.82
CA PHE A 90 -5.52 8.77 6.79
C PHE A 90 -5.73 9.23 8.23
N LYS A 91 -5.34 10.48 8.55
CA LYS A 91 -5.61 11.06 9.86
C LYS A 91 -7.10 11.22 10.09
N GLU A 92 -7.86 11.68 9.10
CA GLU A 92 -9.30 11.87 9.21
C GLU A 92 -10.01 10.53 9.44
N ARG A 93 -9.79 9.54 8.57
CA ARG A 93 -10.34 8.18 8.72
C ARG A 93 -9.96 7.55 10.06
N GLY A 94 -8.69 7.70 10.46
CA GLY A 94 -8.21 7.22 11.77
C GLY A 94 -8.92 7.92 12.94
N ASN A 95 -9.18 9.22 12.85
CA ASN A 95 -9.91 9.97 13.88
C ASN A 95 -11.37 9.55 13.99
N GLU A 96 -12.02 9.21 12.88
CA GLU A 96 -13.38 8.66 12.87
C GLU A 96 -13.44 7.32 13.62
N CYS A 97 -12.55 6.38 13.27
CA CYS A 97 -12.40 5.11 13.98
C CYS A 97 -12.09 5.33 15.47
N PHE A 98 -11.20 6.28 15.79
CA PHE A 98 -10.83 6.60 17.18
C PHE A 98 -12.03 7.10 18.00
N LYS A 99 -12.87 7.96 17.42
CA LYS A 99 -14.11 8.43 18.06
C LYS A 99 -15.10 7.29 18.29
N ALA A 100 -15.15 6.32 17.38
CA ALA A 100 -15.93 5.09 17.51
C ALA A 100 -15.32 4.06 18.49
N ARG A 101 -14.20 4.38 19.17
CA ARG A 101 -13.42 3.47 20.02
C ARG A 101 -12.82 2.26 19.28
N GLY A 102 -12.80 2.29 17.96
CA GLY A 102 -12.12 1.31 17.10
C GLY A 102 -10.62 1.56 17.06
N TYR A 103 -9.91 1.31 18.18
CA TYR A 103 -8.48 1.62 18.29
C TYR A 103 -7.59 0.77 17.37
N VAL A 104 -8.03 -0.45 17.02
CA VAL A 104 -7.29 -1.34 16.11
C VAL A 104 -7.28 -0.74 14.71
N ASP A 105 -8.46 -0.40 14.18
CA ASP A 105 -8.61 0.20 12.85
C ASP A 105 -7.97 1.60 12.79
N ALA A 106 -8.18 2.42 13.83
CA ALA A 106 -7.57 3.75 13.92
C ALA A 106 -6.03 3.68 13.84
N LYS A 107 -5.42 2.74 14.58
CA LYS A 107 -3.97 2.49 14.54
C LYS A 107 -3.50 2.12 13.14
N GLU A 108 -4.26 1.33 12.39
CA GLU A 108 -3.91 0.96 11.01
C GLU A 108 -3.92 2.16 10.07
N PHE A 109 -4.98 2.98 10.11
CA PHE A 109 -5.04 4.20 9.30
C PHE A 109 -3.90 5.15 9.63
N TYR A 110 -3.63 5.41 10.92
CA TYR A 110 -2.49 6.24 11.31
C TYR A 110 -1.15 5.64 10.85
N THR A 111 -1.01 4.31 10.88
CA THR A 111 0.20 3.63 10.39
C THR A 111 0.40 3.85 8.89
N LYS A 112 -0.66 3.77 8.08
CA LYS A 112 -0.60 4.07 6.64
C LYS A 112 -0.14 5.51 6.38
N GLY A 113 -0.71 6.49 7.07
CA GLY A 113 -0.28 7.89 6.96
C GLY A 113 1.18 8.12 7.39
N ILE A 114 1.63 7.44 8.46
CA ILE A 114 3.03 7.50 8.91
C ILE A 114 3.96 6.91 7.85
N LEU A 115 3.61 5.80 7.20
CA LEU A 115 4.46 5.17 6.21
C LEU A 115 4.73 6.09 5.01
N VAL A 116 3.69 6.78 4.52
CA VAL A 116 3.80 7.75 3.42
C VAL A 116 4.74 8.89 3.81
N LEU A 117 4.46 9.58 4.92
CA LEU A 117 5.25 10.74 5.33
C LEU A 117 6.67 10.39 5.83
N ALA A 118 6.84 9.23 6.47
CA ALA A 118 8.15 8.76 6.90
C ALA A 118 9.03 8.30 5.72
N ALA A 119 8.43 7.84 4.62
CA ALA A 119 9.18 7.57 3.39
C ALA A 119 9.79 8.87 2.83
N GLU A 120 9.01 9.95 2.79
CA GLU A 120 9.51 11.27 2.37
C GLU A 120 10.60 11.79 3.30
N GLU A 121 10.43 11.71 4.62
CA GLU A 121 11.50 12.11 5.56
C GLU A 121 12.79 11.27 5.40
N ARG A 122 12.67 9.98 5.08
CA ARG A 122 13.84 9.12 4.80
C ARG A 122 14.55 9.50 3.51
N LYS A 123 13.81 9.88 2.45
CA LYS A 123 14.39 10.41 1.20
C LYS A 123 15.19 11.68 1.50
N ARG A 124 14.60 12.63 2.25
CA ARG A 124 15.29 13.85 2.70
C ARG A 124 16.55 13.57 3.50
N ALA A 125 16.50 12.59 4.41
CA ALA A 125 17.65 12.19 5.21
C ALA A 125 18.81 11.59 4.39
N ARG A 126 18.53 11.03 3.21
CA ARG A 126 19.55 10.57 2.24
C ARG A 126 20.07 11.67 1.31
N GLY A 127 19.52 12.89 1.41
CA GLY A 127 19.84 14.01 0.52
C GLY A 127 19.07 13.98 -0.80
N GLU A 128 18.04 13.15 -0.92
CA GLU A 128 17.13 13.15 -2.08
C GLU A 128 16.10 14.27 -1.94
N ALA A 129 15.82 14.98 -3.03
CA ALA A 129 14.74 15.97 -3.08
C ALA A 129 13.39 15.23 -3.12
N THR A 130 12.48 15.61 -2.23
CA THR A 130 11.08 15.16 -2.27
C THR A 130 10.30 16.06 -3.21
N THR A 131 9.35 15.48 -3.94
CA THR A 131 8.64 16.18 -5.01
C THR A 131 7.12 16.05 -4.84
N SER A 132 6.43 17.13 -5.21
CA SER A 132 4.99 17.17 -5.42
C SER A 132 4.56 16.21 -6.53
N PRO A 133 3.27 15.83 -6.62
CA PRO A 133 2.76 15.02 -7.74
C PRO A 133 3.06 15.59 -9.13
N GLU A 134 3.22 16.92 -9.25
CA GLU A 134 3.58 17.64 -10.47
C GLU A 134 5.09 17.56 -10.80
N GLY A 135 5.90 16.95 -9.94
CA GLY A 135 7.36 16.80 -10.12
C GLY A 135 8.18 18.00 -9.64
N GLU A 136 7.54 19.00 -9.04
CA GLU A 136 8.21 20.14 -8.42
C GLU A 136 8.79 19.76 -7.06
N ALA A 137 9.97 20.28 -6.72
CA ALA A 137 10.57 20.04 -5.40
C ALA A 137 9.71 20.65 -4.28
N ASP A 138 9.54 19.93 -3.17
CA ASP A 138 8.79 20.42 -2.03
C ASP A 138 9.44 21.68 -1.45
N SER A 139 8.64 22.72 -1.25
CA SER A 139 9.08 23.93 -0.53
C SER A 139 9.35 23.64 0.94
N ASP A 140 10.19 24.45 1.59
CA ASP A 140 10.47 24.33 3.04
C ASP A 140 9.19 24.39 3.90
N ASP A 141 8.21 25.21 3.49
CA ASP A 141 6.92 25.32 4.15
C ASP A 141 6.11 24.01 4.05
N GLU A 142 6.13 23.36 2.88
CA GLU A 142 5.45 22.09 2.64
C GLU A 142 6.10 20.96 3.44
N ILE A 143 7.43 20.90 3.48
CA ILE A 143 8.19 19.98 4.33
C ILE A 143 7.82 20.20 5.81
N GLY A 144 7.71 21.46 6.25
CA GLY A 144 7.27 21.83 7.59
C GLY A 144 5.87 21.29 7.91
N ARG A 145 4.91 21.45 6.98
CA ARG A 145 3.53 20.91 7.12
C ARG A 145 3.51 19.39 7.18
N GLN A 146 4.29 18.72 6.34
CA GLN A 146 4.41 17.26 6.34
C GLN A 146 4.96 16.75 7.67
N ARG A 147 6.00 17.41 8.23
CA ARG A 147 6.54 17.06 9.56
C ARG A 147 5.52 17.27 10.68
N ALA A 148 4.76 18.36 10.65
CA ALA A 148 3.67 18.61 11.60
C ALA A 148 2.54 17.58 11.48
N MET A 149 2.22 17.14 10.26
CA MET A 149 1.26 16.06 10.03
C MET A 149 1.76 14.73 10.60
N LEU A 150 3.04 14.41 10.34
CA LEU A 150 3.69 13.20 10.84
C LEU A 150 3.73 13.17 12.37
N GLU A 151 4.05 14.31 13.01
CA GLU A 151 3.95 14.49 14.46
C GLU A 151 2.55 14.15 14.98
N ALA A 152 1.51 14.74 14.39
CA ALA A 152 0.13 14.51 14.80
C ALA A 152 -0.28 13.03 14.68
N LEU A 153 0.13 12.36 13.59
CA LEU A 153 -0.14 10.94 13.37
C LEU A 153 0.56 10.04 14.41
N TYR A 154 1.83 10.29 14.73
CA TYR A 154 2.52 9.55 15.80
C TYR A 154 1.83 9.73 17.15
N VAL A 155 1.45 10.96 17.48
CA VAL A 155 0.76 11.27 18.73
C VAL A 155 -0.59 10.56 18.81
N ASN A 156 -1.36 10.54 17.72
CA ASN A 156 -2.65 9.85 17.65
C ASN A 156 -2.51 8.32 17.69
N ARG A 157 -1.51 7.75 17.00
CA ARG A 157 -1.21 6.32 17.09
C ARG A 157 -0.74 5.91 18.48
N ALA A 158 0.05 6.75 19.16
CA ALA A 158 0.41 6.56 20.56
C ALA A 158 -0.82 6.50 21.47
N ALA A 159 -1.84 7.32 21.21
CA ALA A 159 -3.10 7.26 21.96
C ALA A 159 -3.86 5.94 21.74
N CYS A 160 -3.86 5.41 20.51
CA CYS A 160 -4.42 4.08 20.22
C CYS A 160 -3.66 2.99 20.95
N HIS A 161 -2.32 3.04 20.92
CA HIS A 161 -1.48 2.08 21.63
C HIS A 161 -1.71 2.12 23.14
N LEU A 162 -1.92 3.31 23.72
CA LEU A 162 -2.26 3.44 25.14
C LEU A 162 -3.63 2.82 25.46
N GLY A 163 -4.63 3.02 24.60
CA GLY A 163 -5.95 2.40 24.76
C GLY A 163 -5.97 0.88 24.55
N LEU A 164 -5.01 0.34 23.78
CA LEU A 164 -4.81 -1.09 23.53
C LEU A 164 -3.78 -1.73 24.48
N GLU A 165 -3.32 -1.01 25.50
CA GLU A 165 -2.29 -1.47 26.45
C GLU A 165 -0.95 -1.92 25.81
N ASN A 166 -0.69 -1.43 24.59
CA ASN A 166 0.57 -1.62 23.87
C ASN A 166 1.59 -0.57 24.32
N PHE A 167 2.00 -0.63 25.58
CA PHE A 167 2.79 0.42 26.23
C PHE A 167 4.10 0.70 25.50
N ARG A 168 4.83 -0.35 25.06
CA ARG A 168 6.10 -0.20 24.35
C ARG A 168 5.98 0.63 23.09
N SER A 169 5.00 0.31 22.26
CA SER A 169 4.76 1.06 21.03
C SER A 169 4.32 2.50 21.34
N CYS A 170 3.56 2.71 22.41
CA CYS A 170 3.10 4.04 22.83
C CYS A 170 4.27 5.01 23.12
N TRP A 171 5.23 4.63 23.97
CA TRP A 171 6.35 5.55 24.27
C TRP A 171 7.35 5.67 23.13
N LEU A 172 7.47 4.65 22.25
CA LEU A 172 8.29 4.76 21.03
C LEU A 172 7.69 5.75 20.03
N ASP A 173 6.37 5.73 19.85
CA ASP A 173 5.66 6.72 19.03
C ASP A 173 5.74 8.11 19.63
N GLY A 174 5.60 8.22 20.96
CA GLY A 174 5.79 9.49 21.66
C GLY A 174 7.22 10.04 21.50
N ALA A 175 8.25 9.19 21.58
CA ALA A 175 9.63 9.57 21.31
C ALA A 175 9.83 10.00 19.84
N ALA A 176 9.18 9.33 18.88
CA ALA A 176 9.21 9.73 17.48
C ALA A 176 8.58 11.11 17.25
N ALA A 177 7.43 11.39 17.89
CA ALA A 177 6.80 12.71 17.84
C ALA A 177 7.69 13.79 18.46
N LEU A 178 8.34 13.51 19.59
CA LEU A 178 9.23 14.48 20.26
C LEU A 178 10.51 14.78 19.48
N ARG A 179 10.97 13.88 18.61
CA ARG A 179 12.07 14.18 17.67
C ARG A 179 11.67 15.20 16.60
N LEU A 180 10.39 15.24 16.23
CA LEU A 180 9.85 16.20 15.27
C LEU A 180 9.50 17.53 15.96
N ASN A 181 8.80 17.44 17.09
CA ASN A 181 8.40 18.58 17.90
C ASN A 181 8.70 18.31 19.39
N PRO A 182 9.83 18.81 19.91
CA PRO A 182 10.20 18.64 21.32
C PRO A 182 9.21 19.27 22.30
N ARG A 183 8.35 20.19 21.85
CA ARG A 183 7.39 20.92 22.69
C ARG A 183 6.03 20.24 22.81
N ASN A 184 5.86 19.03 22.27
CA ASN A 184 4.56 18.34 22.31
C ASN A 184 4.25 17.73 23.68
N VAL A 185 3.46 18.45 24.48
CA VAL A 185 3.01 18.01 25.81
C VAL A 185 2.18 16.72 25.77
N LYS A 186 1.37 16.50 24.72
CA LYS A 186 0.55 15.28 24.58
C LYS A 186 1.41 14.03 24.41
N ALA A 187 2.53 14.14 23.68
CA ALA A 187 3.49 13.06 23.50
C ALA A 187 4.19 12.72 24.82
N CYS A 188 4.62 13.73 25.59
CA CYS A 188 5.18 13.54 26.94
C CYS A 188 4.18 12.84 27.87
N TYR A 189 2.96 13.36 27.98
CA TYR A 189 1.91 12.77 28.83
C TYR A 189 1.62 11.31 28.50
N ARG A 190 1.43 10.98 27.22
CA ARG A 190 1.12 9.60 26.79
C ARG A 190 2.29 8.65 27.03
N SER A 191 3.51 9.10 26.76
CA SER A 191 4.73 8.31 27.00
C SER A 191 4.94 8.04 28.49
N ALA A 192 4.79 9.07 29.34
CA ALA A 192 4.91 8.92 30.79
C ALA A 192 3.86 7.95 31.36
N ARG A 193 2.61 8.03 30.88
CA ARG A 193 1.57 7.06 31.27
C ARG A 193 1.89 5.63 30.85
N ALA A 194 2.41 5.44 29.64
CA ALA A 194 2.82 4.12 29.18
C ALA A 194 4.00 3.56 29.97
N LEU A 195 4.98 4.40 30.32
CA LEU A 195 6.14 4.02 31.13
C LEU A 195 5.74 3.66 32.56
N LEU A 196 4.81 4.41 33.16
CA LEU A 196 4.27 4.12 34.49
C LEU A 196 3.54 2.77 34.52
N ALA A 197 2.79 2.43 33.47
CA ALA A 197 2.08 1.15 33.36
C ALA A 197 3.01 -0.07 33.30
N VAL A 198 4.28 0.11 32.92
CA VAL A 198 5.31 -0.94 32.89
C VAL A 198 6.36 -0.78 34.00
N ASP A 199 6.05 0.01 35.03
CA ASP A 199 6.90 0.25 36.21
C ASP A 199 8.28 0.88 35.91
N ARG A 200 8.40 1.57 34.77
CA ARG A 200 9.60 2.35 34.41
C ARG A 200 9.51 3.76 35.00
N VAL A 201 9.46 3.84 36.33
CA VAL A 201 9.16 5.06 37.08
C VAL A 201 10.17 6.19 36.83
N ALA A 202 11.47 5.89 36.80
CA ALA A 202 12.51 6.91 36.59
C ALA A 202 12.35 7.61 35.23
N GLU A 203 12.11 6.86 34.17
CA GLU A 203 11.92 7.43 32.83
C GLU A 203 10.58 8.15 32.69
N ALA A 204 9.54 7.68 33.40
CA ALA A 204 8.28 8.38 33.46
C ALA A 204 8.43 9.75 34.13
N ASP A 205 9.20 9.83 35.22
CA ASP A 205 9.51 11.08 35.92
C ASP A 205 10.27 12.06 35.01
N ASP A 206 11.33 11.59 34.34
CA ASP A 206 12.09 12.40 33.38
C ASP A 206 11.19 12.98 32.27
N VAL A 207 10.30 12.18 31.71
CA VAL A 207 9.37 12.62 30.65
C VAL A 207 8.34 13.61 31.20
N CYS A 208 7.83 13.39 32.41
CA CYS A 208 6.94 14.31 33.10
C CYS A 208 7.61 15.66 33.38
N ALA A 209 8.83 15.66 33.89
CA ALA A 209 9.60 16.86 34.16
C ALA A 209 9.81 17.70 32.89
N ARG A 210 10.17 17.06 31.77
CA ARG A 210 10.24 17.74 30.47
C ARG A 210 8.89 18.29 30.01
N GLY A 211 7.82 17.54 30.20
CA GLY A 211 6.46 17.98 29.85
C GLY A 211 6.02 19.21 30.65
N LEU A 212 6.26 19.21 31.97
CA LEU A 212 5.94 20.32 32.87
C LEU A 212 6.73 21.59 32.54
N ALA A 213 8.01 21.45 32.17
CA ALA A 213 8.83 22.58 31.76
C ALA A 213 8.32 23.30 30.49
N LEU A 214 7.43 22.68 29.72
CA LEU A 214 6.82 23.24 28.51
C LEU A 214 5.47 23.91 28.76
N ASP A 215 4.83 23.61 29.90
CA ASP A 215 3.50 24.10 30.30
C ASP A 215 3.57 25.19 31.41
N ALA A 216 4.80 25.56 31.81
CA ALA A 216 5.10 26.64 32.75
C ALA A 216 5.29 27.98 32.01
#